data_AF-A0A959U1R1-F1
#
_entry.id   AF-A0A959U1R1-F1
#
_cell.length_a   1.000
_cell.length_b   1.000
_cell.length_c   1.000
_cell.angle_alpha   90.00
_cell.angle_beta   90.00
_cell.angle_gamma   90.00
#
_symmetry.space_group_name_H-M   'P 1'
#
loop_
_entity.id
_entity.type
_entity.pdbx_description
1 polymer ?
#
loop_
_entity_poly.entity_id
_entity_poly.type
_entity_poly.pdbx_seq_one_letter_code
_entity_poly.pdbx_strand_id
1 'polypeptide(L)'
;LAPYVDHNANGIYEPDSGDYPLIKGDQAIFQLLHDRPTGSQATGGDPNFSMLEYRQMVYGYEALPGSLLDNAVFIDMQIINRSDRTYHDFVFGYLTFFELGFFGNNYMGSDSSVNLQYCYKGDTTDTGYGDWIYYGDLLPATGLQFVNVPMDVSMNPMSELSESSLQRFQFYQRAYWPFDTTHMTDGGSGYGTGSLTNYSYHDHPDDTDGWNEFTESNPPGQRRAYSSTFFGDLHPGDTVCHTAAVLFAPGTLPNNRTAAVTDLINMASALQAQYPYLPDAGNCMQTRQEAPYWQTEVNPADGITFLPYPNPASDVVYLHTGPFKQSDVSLNLSDMNGKLIETWFLADLNSEQIISIRLPALTAGIYVLSGQANGFTFVKKIVIK
;
A
#
# COMPACT_ATOMS: atom_id res chain seq x y z
N LEU A 1 -18.59 -2.89 -3.25
CA LEU A 1 -18.42 -1.44 -3.47
C LEU A 1 -17.03 -1.05 -2.99
N ALA A 2 -16.39 -0.06 -3.60
CA ALA A 2 -15.16 0.54 -3.05
C ALA A 2 -15.44 1.14 -1.66
N PRO A 3 -14.44 1.25 -0.77
CA PRO A 3 -14.64 1.90 0.52
C PRO A 3 -15.02 3.37 0.33
N TYR A 4 -15.86 3.87 1.23
CA TYR A 4 -16.35 5.24 1.21
C TYR A 4 -16.43 5.79 2.64
N VAL A 5 -16.51 7.10 2.72
CA VAL A 5 -16.90 7.80 3.93
C VAL A 5 -18.41 7.90 3.92
N ASP A 6 -19.04 7.28 4.91
CA ASP A 6 -20.48 7.32 5.14
C ASP A 6 -20.77 8.48 6.10
N HIS A 7 -21.31 9.56 5.54
CA HIS A 7 -21.47 10.84 6.23
C HIS A 7 -22.62 10.79 7.24
N ASN A 8 -23.72 10.14 6.88
CA ASN A 8 -24.93 10.09 7.71
C ASN A 8 -25.05 8.79 8.53
N ALA A 9 -24.07 7.89 8.40
CA ALA A 9 -23.96 6.63 9.12
C ALA A 9 -25.13 5.65 8.87
N ASN A 10 -25.74 5.69 7.69
CA ASN A 10 -26.86 4.80 7.36
C ASN A 10 -26.44 3.50 6.67
N GLY A 11 -25.15 3.34 6.35
CA GLY A 11 -24.58 2.17 5.68
C GLY A 11 -24.86 2.09 4.19
N ILE A 12 -25.31 3.18 3.56
CA ILE A 12 -25.69 3.27 2.14
C ILE A 12 -24.87 4.38 1.51
N TYR A 13 -24.20 4.10 0.40
CA TYR A 13 -23.44 5.13 -0.32
C TYR A 13 -24.38 6.08 -1.07
N GLU A 14 -24.49 7.31 -0.57
CA GLU A 14 -25.37 8.36 -1.08
C GLU A 14 -24.58 9.67 -1.34
N PRO A 15 -23.98 9.83 -2.53
CA PRO A 15 -23.17 11.02 -2.86
C PRO A 15 -23.90 12.35 -2.68
N ASP A 16 -25.21 12.37 -2.96
CA ASP A 16 -26.05 13.56 -2.82
C ASP A 16 -26.27 13.96 -1.34
N SER A 17 -26.00 13.04 -0.41
CA SER A 17 -26.07 13.23 1.04
C SER A 17 -24.69 13.51 1.66
N GLY A 18 -23.65 13.70 0.84
CA GLY A 18 -22.31 14.05 1.29
C GLY A 18 -21.33 12.88 1.40
N ASP A 19 -21.72 11.67 1.02
CA ASP A 19 -20.79 10.53 0.99
C ASP A 19 -19.75 10.67 -0.13
N TYR A 20 -18.55 10.15 0.10
CA TYR A 20 -17.48 10.17 -0.90
C TYR A 20 -16.54 8.97 -0.79
N PRO A 21 -15.84 8.58 -1.87
CA PRO A 21 -14.88 7.48 -1.84
C PRO A 21 -13.77 7.69 -0.80
N LEU A 22 -13.43 6.65 -0.05
CA LEU A 22 -12.32 6.67 0.90
C LEU A 22 -11.04 6.35 0.13
N ILE A 23 -10.33 7.40 -0.31
CA ILE A 23 -9.09 7.31 -1.07
C ILE A 23 -7.91 7.48 -0.09
N LYS A 24 -7.02 6.48 -0.02
CA LYS A 24 -5.73 6.57 0.68
C LYS A 24 -4.67 7.19 -0.23
N GLY A 25 -3.72 7.91 0.35
CA GLY A 25 -2.71 8.65 -0.40
C GLY A 25 -3.29 9.75 -1.30
N ASP A 26 -2.50 10.17 -2.27
CA ASP A 26 -2.87 11.22 -3.22
C ASP A 26 -3.40 10.63 -4.53
N GLN A 27 -2.97 9.42 -4.85
CA GLN A 27 -3.50 8.61 -5.94
C GLN A 27 -3.70 7.18 -5.48
N ALA A 28 -4.87 6.62 -5.80
CA ALA A 28 -5.18 5.23 -5.48
C ALA A 28 -5.90 4.52 -6.62
N ILE A 29 -5.62 3.23 -6.76
CA ILE A 29 -6.33 2.29 -7.62
C ILE A 29 -6.96 1.24 -6.72
N PHE A 30 -8.28 1.07 -6.81
CA PHE A 30 -9.02 0.05 -6.07
C PHE A 30 -9.46 -1.08 -6.99
N GLN A 31 -9.30 -2.32 -6.52
CA GLN A 31 -9.72 -3.53 -7.21
C GLN A 31 -10.50 -4.44 -6.25
N LEU A 32 -11.58 -5.04 -6.77
CA LEU A 32 -12.35 -6.07 -6.10
C LEU A 32 -12.20 -7.37 -6.89
N LEU A 33 -11.72 -8.41 -6.23
CA LEU A 33 -11.44 -9.72 -6.83
C LEU A 33 -12.18 -10.80 -6.04
N HIS A 34 -12.69 -11.81 -6.75
CA HIS A 34 -13.24 -13.01 -6.15
C HIS A 34 -13.09 -14.17 -7.14
N ASP A 35 -13.06 -15.40 -6.65
CA ASP A 35 -12.86 -16.59 -7.47
C ASP A 35 -14.17 -17.21 -7.99
N ARG A 36 -15.32 -16.59 -7.70
CA ARG A 36 -16.60 -16.97 -8.33
C ARG A 36 -16.56 -16.61 -9.82
N PRO A 37 -16.64 -17.59 -10.74
CA PRO A 37 -16.48 -17.33 -12.17
C PRO A 37 -17.69 -16.60 -12.74
N THR A 38 -17.42 -15.67 -13.64
CA THR A 38 -18.38 -15.10 -14.60
C THR A 38 -18.19 -15.77 -15.97
N GLY A 39 -18.28 -17.10 -16.05
CA GLY A 39 -18.10 -17.85 -17.30
C GLY A 39 -17.36 -19.18 -17.16
N SER A 40 -17.00 -19.81 -18.28
CA SER A 40 -16.53 -21.21 -18.37
C SER A 40 -15.01 -21.42 -18.20
N GLN A 41 -14.26 -20.47 -17.65
CA GLN A 41 -12.82 -20.62 -17.45
C GLN A 41 -12.45 -20.37 -16.00
N ALA A 42 -12.51 -21.42 -15.18
CA ALA A 42 -11.85 -21.45 -13.90
C ALA A 42 -10.39 -21.88 -14.13
N THR A 43 -9.43 -21.03 -13.77
CA THR A 43 -8.00 -21.33 -13.77
C THR A 43 -7.67 -22.29 -12.64
N GLY A 44 -8.00 -23.57 -12.79
CA GLY A 44 -7.51 -24.66 -11.93
C GLY A 44 -7.74 -24.53 -10.41
N GLY A 45 -8.60 -23.60 -9.96
CA GLY A 45 -8.96 -23.41 -8.56
C GLY A 45 -9.90 -24.49 -8.04
N ASP A 46 -10.18 -24.49 -6.72
CA ASP A 46 -11.15 -25.38 -6.10
C ASP A 46 -12.49 -25.32 -6.87
N PRO A 47 -13.02 -26.45 -7.39
CA PRO A 47 -14.30 -26.47 -8.10
C PRO A 47 -15.48 -25.97 -7.25
N ASN A 48 -15.31 -25.85 -5.93
CA ASN A 48 -16.31 -25.32 -5.01
C ASN A 48 -16.20 -23.81 -4.76
N PHE A 49 -15.18 -23.14 -5.32
CA PHE A 49 -14.81 -21.75 -5.06
C PHE A 49 -14.51 -21.48 -3.57
N SER A 50 -13.52 -20.65 -3.28
CA SER A 50 -13.23 -20.22 -1.91
C SER A 50 -14.30 -19.27 -1.38
N MET A 51 -14.98 -18.50 -2.25
CA MET A 51 -15.84 -17.41 -1.80
C MET A 51 -15.08 -16.43 -0.86
N LEU A 52 -13.77 -16.32 -1.03
CA LEU A 52 -12.98 -15.24 -0.46
C LEU A 52 -13.16 -14.01 -1.35
N GLU A 53 -13.51 -12.89 -0.72
CA GLU A 53 -13.53 -11.59 -1.37
C GLU A 53 -12.22 -10.88 -1.06
N TYR A 54 -11.45 -10.54 -2.09
CA TYR A 54 -10.21 -9.79 -1.98
C TYR A 54 -10.46 -8.36 -2.45
N ARG A 55 -10.10 -7.41 -1.60
CA ARG A 55 -10.14 -5.98 -1.92
C ARG A 55 -8.72 -5.46 -1.84
N GLN A 56 -8.26 -4.88 -2.94
CA GLN A 56 -6.92 -4.34 -3.04
C GLN A 56 -6.98 -2.84 -3.31
N MET A 57 -6.23 -2.05 -2.56
CA MET A 57 -5.97 -0.65 -2.86
C MET A 57 -4.47 -0.44 -3.01
N VAL A 58 -4.04 -0.06 -4.20
CA VAL A 58 -2.67 0.37 -4.46
C VAL A 58 -2.65 1.89 -4.42
N TYR A 59 -1.78 2.48 -3.62
CA TYR A 59 -1.75 3.93 -3.45
C TYR A 59 -0.34 4.48 -3.21
N GLY A 60 -0.16 5.74 -3.55
CA GLY A 60 1.09 6.50 -3.36
C GLY A 60 0.80 7.92 -2.88
N TYR A 61 1.83 8.55 -2.33
CA TYR A 61 1.77 9.95 -1.89
C TYR A 61 2.61 10.81 -2.83
N GLU A 62 2.13 12.00 -3.14
CA GLU A 62 2.95 13.05 -3.72
C GLU A 62 3.82 13.62 -2.59
N ALA A 63 5.06 13.16 -2.52
CA ALA A 63 5.96 13.46 -1.42
C ALA A 63 7.11 14.37 -1.87
N LEU A 64 7.77 15.01 -0.89
CA LEU A 64 8.97 15.79 -1.17
C LEU A 64 10.10 14.86 -1.65
N PRO A 65 10.88 15.25 -2.68
CA PRO A 65 11.98 14.44 -3.18
C PRO A 65 12.95 14.00 -2.07
N GLY A 66 13.25 12.71 -2.03
CA GLY A 66 14.14 12.10 -1.03
C GLY A 66 13.51 11.87 0.35
N SER A 67 12.22 12.17 0.53
CA SER A 67 11.49 11.76 1.73
C SER A 67 11.16 10.27 1.70
N LEU A 68 10.76 9.72 2.85
CA LEU A 68 10.40 8.31 2.98
C LEU A 68 9.32 7.87 1.97
N LEU A 69 8.31 8.70 1.76
CA LEU A 69 7.14 8.35 0.94
C LEU A 69 7.39 8.57 -0.57
N ASP A 70 8.45 9.29 -0.93
CA ASP A 70 8.81 9.61 -2.33
C ASP A 70 9.16 8.37 -3.16
N ASN A 71 9.63 7.30 -2.49
CA ASN A 71 10.02 6.05 -3.13
C ASN A 71 9.26 4.84 -2.58
N ALA A 72 8.01 5.05 -2.16
CA ALA A 72 7.15 4.01 -1.62
C ALA A 72 5.79 3.96 -2.31
N VAL A 73 5.37 2.76 -2.71
CA VAL A 73 4.00 2.46 -3.15
C VAL A 73 3.40 1.43 -2.20
N PHE A 74 2.20 1.71 -1.70
CA PHE A 74 1.53 0.85 -0.74
C PHE A 74 0.50 -0.04 -1.41
N ILE A 75 0.34 -1.24 -0.86
CA ILE A 75 -0.67 -2.21 -1.27
C ILE A 75 -1.42 -2.62 0.00
N ASP A 76 -2.64 -2.11 0.16
CA ASP A 76 -3.58 -2.60 1.15
C ASP A 76 -4.37 -3.77 0.56
N MET A 77 -4.42 -4.89 1.30
CA MET A 77 -5.20 -6.08 1.00
C MET A 77 -6.15 -6.36 2.16
N GLN A 78 -7.44 -6.45 1.85
CA GLN A 78 -8.48 -6.94 2.76
C GLN A 78 -9.07 -8.22 2.18
N ILE A 79 -9.06 -9.29 2.98
CA ILE A 79 -9.58 -10.60 2.57
C ILE A 79 -10.73 -10.94 3.50
N ILE A 80 -11.90 -11.17 2.93
CA ILE A 80 -13.14 -11.42 3.67
C ILE A 80 -13.61 -12.83 3.35
N ASN A 81 -13.87 -13.62 4.37
CA ASN A 81 -14.52 -14.91 4.20
C ASN A 81 -16.03 -14.71 4.01
N ARG A 82 -16.50 -14.83 2.77
CA ARG A 82 -17.93 -14.78 2.42
C ARG A 82 -18.57 -16.17 2.36
N SER A 83 -17.82 -17.23 2.65
CA SER A 83 -18.31 -18.60 2.69
C SER A 83 -18.97 -18.92 4.05
N ASP A 84 -19.51 -20.13 4.16
CA ASP A 84 -19.96 -20.77 5.40
C ASP A 84 -18.90 -21.72 6.00
N ARG A 85 -17.68 -21.75 5.44
CA ARG A 85 -16.56 -22.61 5.85
C ARG A 85 -15.53 -21.84 6.68
N THR A 86 -14.95 -22.50 7.68
CA THR A 86 -13.73 -22.02 8.34
C THR A 86 -12.50 -22.46 7.53
N TYR A 87 -11.60 -21.53 7.22
CA TYR A 87 -10.29 -21.84 6.66
C TYR A 87 -9.29 -21.98 7.80
N HIS A 88 -8.82 -23.19 8.04
CA HIS A 88 -7.82 -23.45 9.07
C HIS A 88 -6.41 -23.13 8.58
N ASP A 89 -5.58 -22.63 9.50
CA ASP A 89 -4.19 -22.28 9.24
C ASP A 89 -4.02 -21.36 8.02
N PHE A 90 -4.83 -20.31 7.92
CA PHE A 90 -4.85 -19.35 6.84
C PHE A 90 -3.51 -18.61 6.73
N VAL A 91 -2.91 -18.70 5.55
CA VAL A 91 -1.66 -18.02 5.19
C VAL A 91 -1.93 -17.13 3.98
N PHE A 92 -1.46 -15.90 4.04
CA PHE A 92 -1.48 -14.97 2.92
C PHE A 92 -0.05 -14.54 2.60
N GLY A 93 0.24 -14.30 1.32
CA GLY A 93 1.57 -13.91 0.90
C GLY A 93 1.65 -13.52 -0.56
N TYR A 94 2.81 -13.02 -0.94
CA TYR A 94 3.14 -12.54 -2.26
C TYR A 94 4.11 -13.50 -2.94
N LEU A 95 3.86 -13.72 -4.23
CA LEU A 95 4.89 -14.17 -5.16
C LEU A 95 5.38 -12.94 -5.91
N THR A 96 6.61 -12.54 -5.64
CA THR A 96 7.23 -11.37 -6.25
C THR A 96 8.25 -11.80 -7.30
N PHE A 97 8.09 -11.26 -8.51
CA PHE A 97 9.07 -11.35 -9.58
C PHE A 97 9.89 -10.07 -9.57
N PHE A 98 11.08 -10.11 -9.00
CA PHE A 98 11.94 -8.93 -8.97
C PHE A 98 12.72 -8.82 -10.29
N GLU A 99 12.44 -7.77 -11.05
CA GLU A 99 13.12 -7.43 -12.30
C GLU A 99 13.73 -6.03 -12.20
N LEU A 100 14.86 -5.93 -11.51
CA LEU A 100 15.57 -4.67 -11.34
C LEU A 100 16.46 -4.37 -12.55
N GLY A 101 15.88 -3.79 -13.61
CA GLY A 101 16.55 -3.63 -14.89
C GLY A 101 16.71 -4.98 -15.59
N PHE A 102 17.91 -5.32 -16.08
CA PHE A 102 18.13 -6.64 -16.69
C PHE A 102 17.94 -7.78 -15.68
N PHE A 103 16.92 -8.62 -15.91
CA PHE A 103 16.58 -9.74 -15.03
C PHE A 103 17.73 -10.72 -14.79
N GLY A 104 18.71 -10.80 -15.72
CA GLY A 104 19.87 -11.68 -15.61
C GLY A 104 20.94 -11.22 -14.60
N ASN A 105 20.78 -10.04 -13.98
CA ASN A 105 21.79 -9.44 -13.10
C ASN A 105 21.22 -9.06 -11.72
N ASN A 106 20.41 -9.95 -11.14
CA ASN A 106 19.77 -9.71 -9.85
C ASN A 106 20.20 -10.74 -8.81
N TYR A 107 20.42 -10.25 -7.60
CA TYR A 107 20.45 -11.02 -6.35
C TYR A 107 19.26 -10.64 -5.48
N MET A 108 18.98 -11.47 -4.48
CA MET A 108 17.90 -11.26 -3.52
C MET A 108 18.32 -11.59 -2.09
N GLY A 109 17.58 -11.04 -1.15
CA GLY A 109 17.77 -11.28 0.28
C GLY A 109 16.52 -11.00 1.08
N SER A 110 16.63 -11.16 2.39
CA SER A 110 15.57 -10.80 3.32
C SER A 110 16.14 -10.22 4.61
N ASP A 111 15.37 -9.36 5.26
CA ASP A 111 15.67 -8.86 6.60
C ASP A 111 14.39 -8.96 7.44
N SER A 112 14.37 -9.92 8.35
CA SER A 112 13.22 -10.20 9.22
C SER A 112 13.03 -9.14 10.30
N SER A 113 14.05 -8.35 10.64
CA SER A 113 13.95 -7.29 11.65
C SER A 113 13.06 -6.12 11.19
N VAL A 114 12.97 -5.93 9.87
CA VAL A 114 12.13 -4.91 9.21
C VAL A 114 11.06 -5.51 8.29
N ASN A 115 10.83 -6.83 8.36
CA ASN A 115 9.88 -7.57 7.52
C ASN A 115 10.04 -7.33 6.01
N LEU A 116 11.28 -7.31 5.51
CA LEU A 116 11.61 -6.94 4.14
C LEU A 116 12.13 -8.13 3.36
N GLN A 117 11.61 -8.34 2.15
CA GLN A 117 12.23 -9.17 1.12
C GLN A 117 12.70 -8.25 0.00
N TYR A 118 13.94 -8.38 -0.46
CA TYR A 118 14.53 -7.41 -1.39
C TYR A 118 15.32 -8.06 -2.53
N CYS A 119 15.53 -7.25 -3.57
CA CYS A 119 16.33 -7.53 -4.74
C CYS A 119 17.33 -6.38 -4.97
N TYR A 120 18.53 -6.72 -5.40
CA TYR A 120 19.61 -5.79 -5.69
C TYR A 120 20.48 -6.31 -6.83
N LYS A 121 21.38 -5.47 -7.35
CA LYS A 121 22.23 -5.84 -8.48
C LYS A 121 23.25 -6.92 -8.08
N GLY A 122 23.38 -7.93 -8.93
CA GLY A 122 24.35 -9.01 -8.74
C GLY A 122 25.79 -8.51 -8.92
N ASP A 123 26.03 -7.74 -9.99
CA ASP A 123 27.33 -7.16 -10.33
C ASP A 123 27.54 -5.78 -9.70
N THR A 124 28.80 -5.35 -9.63
CA THR A 124 29.20 -3.99 -9.20
C THR A 124 29.12 -2.96 -10.32
N THR A 125 28.67 -3.34 -11.50
CA THR A 125 28.46 -2.45 -12.65
C THR A 125 27.20 -2.88 -13.38
N ASP A 126 26.35 -1.94 -13.78
CA ASP A 126 25.30 -2.20 -14.76
C ASP A 126 25.87 -1.84 -16.12
N THR A 127 26.03 -2.80 -17.04
CA THR A 127 26.54 -2.55 -18.40
C THR A 127 25.42 -2.33 -19.42
N GLY A 128 24.16 -2.41 -18.97
CA GLY A 128 23.00 -2.46 -19.85
C GLY A 128 22.90 -3.77 -20.62
N TYR A 129 21.68 -4.13 -21.02
CA TYR A 129 21.43 -5.29 -21.87
C TYR A 129 20.17 -5.07 -22.70
N GLY A 130 20.27 -5.06 -24.03
CA GLY A 130 19.13 -4.83 -24.92
C GLY A 130 18.35 -3.56 -24.56
N ASP A 131 17.03 -3.67 -24.49
CA ASP A 131 16.11 -2.58 -24.16
C ASP A 131 15.77 -2.51 -22.66
N TRP A 132 16.45 -3.28 -21.81
CA TRP A 132 16.21 -3.25 -20.36
C TRP A 132 16.72 -1.94 -19.76
N ILE A 133 16.08 -1.52 -18.67
CA ILE A 133 16.45 -0.29 -17.95
C ILE A 133 17.91 -0.38 -17.51
N TYR A 134 18.66 0.67 -17.85
CA TYR A 134 20.06 0.86 -17.51
C TYR A 134 20.18 1.90 -16.38
N TYR A 135 20.79 1.51 -15.26
CA TYR A 135 20.97 2.38 -14.09
C TYR A 135 22.37 3.02 -14.02
N GLY A 136 23.32 2.59 -14.86
CA GLY A 136 24.69 3.06 -14.82
C GLY A 136 25.42 2.68 -13.54
N ASP A 137 26.23 3.59 -13.03
CA ASP A 137 27.12 3.32 -11.89
C ASP A 137 26.40 3.39 -10.54
N LEU A 138 25.20 3.99 -10.46
CA LEU A 138 24.39 4.02 -9.24
C LEU A 138 23.43 2.83 -9.27
N LEU A 139 23.82 1.77 -8.55
CA LEU A 139 23.10 0.51 -8.57
C LEU A 139 21.94 0.55 -7.57
N PRO A 140 20.69 0.32 -8.01
CA PRO A 140 19.54 0.39 -7.12
C PRO A 140 19.32 -0.91 -6.34
N ALA A 141 18.38 -0.85 -5.39
CA ALA A 141 17.72 -1.98 -4.76
C ALA A 141 16.21 -1.71 -4.68
N THR A 142 15.40 -2.76 -4.65
CA THR A 142 13.96 -2.67 -4.42
C THR A 142 13.50 -3.80 -3.52
N GLY A 143 12.41 -3.61 -2.79
CA GLY A 143 11.90 -4.65 -1.91
C GLY A 143 10.42 -4.51 -1.61
N LEU A 144 9.86 -5.60 -1.09
CA LEU A 144 8.50 -5.67 -0.57
C LEU A 144 8.57 -5.81 0.95
N GLN A 145 8.06 -4.81 1.66
CA GLN A 145 8.00 -4.79 3.11
C GLN A 145 6.58 -5.12 3.59
N PHE A 146 6.45 -5.96 4.62
CA PHE A 146 5.18 -6.13 5.35
C PHE A 146 5.13 -5.10 6.47
N VAL A 147 4.16 -4.19 6.42
CA VAL A 147 4.20 -2.96 7.23
C VAL A 147 3.38 -3.10 8.52
N ASN A 148 2.22 -3.74 8.46
CA ASN A 148 1.27 -3.82 9.58
C ASN A 148 1.24 -5.18 10.28
N VAL A 149 1.92 -6.19 9.73
CA VAL A 149 2.00 -7.57 10.25
C VAL A 149 3.41 -8.13 10.04
N PRO A 150 3.85 -9.14 10.81
CA PRO A 150 5.15 -9.77 10.59
C PRO A 150 5.21 -10.50 9.25
N MET A 151 6.41 -10.52 8.64
CA MET A 151 6.73 -11.46 7.58
C MET A 151 7.24 -12.75 8.24
N ASP A 152 6.43 -13.81 8.24
CA ASP A 152 6.77 -15.07 8.90
C ASP A 152 7.69 -15.96 8.05
N VAL A 153 7.65 -15.78 6.73
CA VAL A 153 8.46 -16.52 5.76
C VAL A 153 8.95 -15.58 4.66
N SER A 154 10.22 -15.74 4.28
CA SER A 154 10.79 -15.28 3.01
C SER A 154 11.59 -16.42 2.40
N MET A 155 11.13 -16.96 1.27
CA MET A 155 11.79 -18.09 0.60
C MET A 155 12.05 -17.79 -0.87
N ASN A 156 13.26 -18.12 -1.30
CA ASN A 156 13.83 -17.73 -2.59
C ASN A 156 14.38 -18.96 -3.33
N PRO A 157 13.52 -19.81 -3.93
CA PRO A 157 13.97 -21.01 -4.62
C PRO A 157 14.73 -20.63 -5.90
N MET A 158 16.03 -20.93 -5.93
CA MET A 158 16.95 -20.61 -7.03
C MET A 158 16.63 -21.31 -8.36
N SER A 159 15.89 -22.43 -8.33
CA SER A 159 15.50 -23.14 -9.55
C SER A 159 14.19 -22.61 -10.09
N GLU A 160 14.16 -22.27 -11.39
CA GLU A 160 12.92 -22.19 -12.17
C GLU A 160 12.23 -23.55 -12.15
N LEU A 161 11.37 -23.76 -11.15
CA LEU A 161 10.42 -24.85 -11.23
C LEU A 161 9.29 -24.35 -12.12
N SER A 162 9.06 -25.09 -13.21
CA SER A 162 7.98 -24.80 -14.16
C SER A 162 6.66 -24.52 -13.42
N GLU A 163 5.93 -23.51 -13.91
CA GLU A 163 4.73 -22.90 -13.32
C GLU A 163 3.57 -23.85 -12.94
N SER A 164 3.68 -25.16 -13.20
CA SER A 164 2.53 -26.05 -13.34
C SER A 164 1.97 -26.66 -12.05
N SER A 165 2.19 -26.08 -10.86
CA SER A 165 1.35 -26.46 -9.73
C SER A 165 1.24 -25.38 -8.66
N LEU A 166 0.09 -24.72 -8.59
CA LEU A 166 -0.39 -23.95 -7.42
C LEU A 166 -0.13 -24.68 -6.09
N GLN A 167 -0.12 -26.02 -6.11
CA GLN A 167 0.23 -26.87 -4.97
C GLN A 167 1.65 -26.68 -4.43
N ARG A 168 2.60 -26.10 -5.17
CA ARG A 168 3.96 -25.83 -4.66
C ARG A 168 4.04 -24.54 -3.87
N PHE A 169 3.21 -23.56 -4.22
CA PHE A 169 3.17 -22.26 -3.56
C PHE A 169 2.91 -22.40 -2.06
N GLN A 170 1.97 -23.28 -1.67
CA GLN A 170 1.64 -23.51 -0.25
C GLN A 170 2.83 -24.01 0.59
N PHE A 171 3.80 -24.71 -0.03
CA PHE A 171 5.01 -25.17 0.67
C PHE A 171 6.00 -24.01 0.85
N TYR A 172 6.23 -23.22 -0.20
CA TYR A 172 7.13 -22.07 -0.13
C TYR A 172 6.63 -20.98 0.82
N GLN A 173 5.30 -20.75 0.88
CA GLN A 173 4.69 -19.87 1.87
C GLN A 173 4.86 -20.32 3.33
N ARG A 174 5.40 -21.53 3.54
CA ARG A 174 5.65 -22.12 4.85
C ARG A 174 7.11 -22.54 5.03
N ALA A 175 8.01 -22.06 4.16
CA ALA A 175 9.44 -22.39 4.16
C ALA A 175 9.74 -23.89 3.99
N TYR A 176 8.90 -24.62 3.26
CA TYR A 176 9.12 -26.04 2.92
C TYR A 176 9.48 -26.24 1.46
N TRP A 177 10.37 -27.20 1.23
CA TRP A 177 10.69 -27.70 -0.10
C TRP A 177 9.61 -28.66 -0.59
N PRO A 178 8.99 -28.44 -1.76
CA PRO A 178 7.84 -29.22 -2.22
C PRO A 178 8.19 -30.64 -2.66
N PHE A 179 9.47 -30.96 -2.88
CA PHE A 179 9.89 -32.26 -3.39
C PHE A 179 9.97 -33.34 -2.29
N ASP A 180 10.28 -32.97 -1.06
CA ASP A 180 10.40 -33.90 0.07
C ASP A 180 9.84 -33.36 1.39
N THR A 181 9.21 -32.18 1.38
CA THR A 181 8.62 -31.51 2.56
C THR A 181 9.61 -31.17 3.66
N THR A 182 10.91 -31.11 3.35
CA THR A 182 11.91 -30.62 4.31
C THR A 182 11.79 -29.12 4.50
N HIS A 183 12.04 -28.67 5.72
CA HIS A 183 12.08 -27.25 6.04
C HIS A 183 13.38 -26.64 5.52
N MET A 184 13.32 -25.40 5.04
CA MET A 184 14.49 -24.64 4.61
C MET A 184 15.52 -24.53 5.74
N THR A 185 16.79 -24.66 5.38
CA THR A 185 17.93 -24.54 6.30
C THR A 185 18.83 -23.39 5.90
N ASP A 186 19.51 -22.80 6.87
CA ASP A 186 20.53 -21.77 6.67
C ASP A 186 21.75 -22.30 5.90
N GLY A 187 22.36 -21.46 5.07
CA GLY A 187 23.52 -21.77 4.23
C GLY A 187 23.22 -22.48 2.91
N GLY A 188 24.13 -22.39 1.95
CA GLY A 188 24.03 -23.05 0.65
C GLY A 188 22.79 -22.63 -0.14
N SER A 189 22.15 -23.61 -0.78
CA SER A 189 20.90 -23.43 -1.51
C SER A 189 19.64 -23.40 -0.62
N GLY A 190 19.80 -23.33 0.70
CA GLY A 190 18.68 -23.41 1.63
C GLY A 190 18.22 -24.83 1.98
N TYR A 191 19.03 -25.86 1.73
CA TYR A 191 18.63 -27.27 1.83
C TYR A 191 19.73 -28.17 2.42
N GLY A 192 19.48 -28.70 3.63
CA GLY A 192 20.28 -29.75 4.26
C GLY A 192 21.68 -29.31 4.74
N THR A 193 21.92 -28.02 4.90
CA THR A 193 23.24 -27.39 5.13
C THR A 193 23.44 -26.93 6.56
N GLY A 194 22.46 -26.22 7.13
CA GLY A 194 22.55 -25.58 8.45
C GLY A 194 21.30 -25.77 9.31
N SER A 195 21.07 -24.81 10.21
CA SER A 195 19.91 -24.79 11.11
C SER A 195 18.62 -24.46 10.34
N LEU A 196 17.46 -24.88 10.86
CA LEU A 196 16.18 -24.50 10.24
C LEU A 196 16.00 -22.97 10.25
N THR A 197 15.49 -22.42 9.14
CA THR A 197 15.22 -21.00 8.99
C THR A 197 14.04 -20.74 8.05
N ASN A 198 13.30 -19.67 8.30
CA ASN A 198 12.19 -19.21 7.46
C ASN A 198 12.60 -18.12 6.46
N TYR A 199 13.85 -17.64 6.54
CA TYR A 199 14.31 -16.44 5.85
C TYR A 199 15.51 -16.77 4.99
N SER A 200 15.34 -16.86 3.69
CA SER A 200 16.42 -17.14 2.75
C SER A 200 17.33 -15.93 2.60
N TYR A 201 18.65 -16.17 2.62
CA TYR A 201 19.67 -15.14 2.45
C TYR A 201 19.43 -13.95 3.38
N HIS A 202 19.29 -14.25 4.68
CA HIS A 202 18.86 -13.28 5.69
C HIS A 202 19.98 -12.37 6.20
N ASP A 203 21.23 -12.67 5.84
CA ASP A 203 22.36 -11.85 6.25
C ASP A 203 22.62 -10.75 5.21
N HIS A 204 23.06 -9.59 5.71
CA HIS A 204 23.31 -8.44 4.86
C HIS A 204 24.37 -8.78 3.79
N PRO A 205 24.26 -8.28 2.55
CA PRO A 205 25.25 -8.57 1.50
C PRO A 205 26.68 -8.04 1.77
N ASP A 206 26.85 -7.16 2.77
CA ASP A 206 28.18 -6.73 3.26
C ASP A 206 28.76 -7.67 4.33
N ASP A 207 27.96 -8.59 4.88
CA ASP A 207 28.44 -9.63 5.79
C ASP A 207 29.15 -10.71 4.97
N THR A 208 30.49 -10.74 5.03
CA THR A 208 31.30 -11.69 4.29
C THR A 208 31.30 -13.10 4.87
N ASP A 209 30.82 -13.26 6.11
CA ASP A 209 30.73 -14.54 6.81
C ASP A 209 29.28 -15.04 6.91
N GLY A 210 28.30 -14.21 6.56
CA GLY A 210 26.87 -14.53 6.60
C GLY A 210 26.34 -15.28 5.37
N TRP A 211 25.13 -15.81 5.49
CA TRP A 211 24.38 -16.43 4.40
C TRP A 211 23.69 -15.39 3.52
N ASN A 212 24.33 -15.10 2.38
CA ASN A 212 23.78 -14.26 1.32
C ASN A 212 24.18 -14.80 -0.06
N GLU A 213 23.55 -14.30 -1.12
CA GLU A 213 23.82 -14.81 -2.46
C GLU A 213 25.27 -14.61 -2.93
N PHE A 214 25.94 -13.57 -2.42
CA PHE A 214 27.32 -13.28 -2.80
C PHE A 214 28.29 -14.27 -2.16
N THR A 215 28.17 -14.54 -0.85
CA THR A 215 29.02 -15.50 -0.14
C THR A 215 28.82 -16.93 -0.65
N GLU A 216 27.59 -17.27 -1.06
CA GLU A 216 27.26 -18.55 -1.69
C GLU A 216 27.73 -18.67 -3.15
N SER A 217 28.28 -17.62 -3.74
CA SER A 217 28.73 -17.60 -5.15
C SER A 217 27.62 -18.00 -6.13
N ASN A 218 26.38 -17.63 -5.82
CA ASN A 218 25.25 -17.89 -6.69
C ASN A 218 25.38 -17.10 -8.00
N PRO A 219 25.04 -17.67 -9.17
CA PRO A 219 24.98 -16.89 -10.39
C PRO A 219 23.82 -15.87 -10.31
N PRO A 220 24.04 -14.59 -10.63
CA PRO A 220 22.95 -13.62 -10.71
C PRO A 220 21.99 -14.00 -11.83
N GLY A 221 20.73 -13.60 -11.70
CA GLY A 221 19.69 -14.07 -12.62
C GLY A 221 18.29 -13.70 -12.18
N GLN A 222 17.29 -14.25 -12.87
CA GLN A 222 15.89 -13.99 -12.52
C GLN A 222 15.62 -14.46 -11.08
N ARG A 223 14.99 -13.61 -10.27
CA ARG A 223 14.67 -13.90 -8.87
C ARG A 223 13.17 -13.93 -8.65
N ARG A 224 12.71 -15.04 -8.05
CA ARG A 224 11.33 -15.23 -7.59
C ARG A 224 11.33 -15.39 -6.09
N ALA A 225 10.51 -14.58 -5.45
CA ALA A 225 10.53 -14.37 -4.02
C ALA A 225 9.15 -14.70 -3.47
N TYR A 226 9.09 -15.57 -2.48
CA TYR A 226 7.87 -15.89 -1.76
C TYR A 226 7.97 -15.24 -0.39
N SER A 227 6.99 -14.42 -0.02
CA SER A 227 6.88 -13.84 1.31
C SER A 227 5.48 -14.03 1.84
N SER A 228 5.32 -14.39 3.11
CA SER A 228 4.00 -14.71 3.68
C SER A 228 3.92 -14.45 5.17
N THR A 229 2.67 -14.36 5.63
CA THR A 229 2.28 -14.17 7.02
C THR A 229 1.16 -15.14 7.38
N PHE A 230 1.13 -15.58 8.63
CA PHE A 230 0.17 -16.50 9.19
C PHE A 230 -0.91 -15.75 9.98
N PHE A 231 -2.17 -16.00 9.65
CA PHE A 231 -3.32 -15.33 10.29
C PHE A 231 -4.15 -16.26 11.19
N GLY A 232 -3.76 -17.53 11.36
CA GLY A 232 -4.56 -18.50 12.12
C GLY A 232 -5.81 -18.93 11.36
N ASP A 233 -6.91 -19.14 12.07
CA ASP A 233 -8.17 -19.57 11.45
C ASP A 233 -8.98 -18.38 10.94
N LEU A 234 -9.52 -18.47 9.72
CA LEU A 234 -10.40 -17.48 9.12
C LEU A 234 -11.83 -18.02 9.06
N HIS A 235 -12.67 -17.63 10.02
CA HIS A 235 -14.06 -18.08 10.16
C HIS A 235 -14.99 -17.37 9.17
N PRO A 236 -16.21 -17.90 8.93
CA PRO A 236 -17.24 -17.21 8.17
C PRO A 236 -17.49 -15.77 8.66
N GLY A 237 -17.36 -14.79 7.77
CA GLY A 237 -17.52 -13.37 8.08
C GLY A 237 -16.25 -12.68 8.59
N ASP A 238 -15.20 -13.42 8.94
CA ASP A 238 -13.93 -12.83 9.37
C ASP A 238 -13.28 -12.05 8.22
N THR A 239 -12.51 -11.04 8.62
CA THR A 239 -11.75 -10.18 7.71
C THR A 239 -10.31 -10.08 8.19
N VAL A 240 -9.36 -10.36 7.32
CA VAL A 240 -7.92 -10.10 7.55
C VAL A 240 -7.46 -8.89 6.74
N CYS A 241 -6.47 -8.20 7.29
CA CYS A 241 -5.95 -6.93 6.79
C CYS A 241 -4.43 -7.02 6.71
N HIS A 242 -3.90 -6.75 5.53
CA HIS A 242 -2.48 -6.76 5.26
C HIS A 242 -2.09 -5.53 4.43
N THR A 243 -1.09 -4.79 4.89
CA THR A 243 -0.48 -3.67 4.15
C THR A 243 0.96 -4.04 3.85
N ALA A 244 1.28 -4.05 2.56
CA ALA A 244 2.65 -4.12 2.07
C ALA A 244 3.09 -2.77 1.50
N ALA A 245 4.40 -2.52 1.47
CA ALA A 245 5.01 -1.40 0.76
C ALA A 245 6.07 -1.91 -0.20
N VAL A 246 5.98 -1.50 -1.46
CA VAL A 246 7.06 -1.64 -2.44
C VAL A 246 7.97 -0.43 -2.27
N LEU A 247 9.21 -0.69 -1.90
CA LEU A 247 10.24 0.32 -1.65
C LEU A 247 11.28 0.31 -2.76
N PHE A 248 11.80 1.48 -3.11
CA PHE A 248 12.86 1.64 -4.10
C PHE A 248 13.99 2.52 -3.55
N ALA A 249 15.22 2.01 -3.61
CA ALA A 249 16.43 2.75 -3.28
C ALA A 249 17.25 2.93 -4.58
N PRO A 250 17.44 4.16 -5.09
CA PRO A 250 18.09 4.40 -6.39
C PRO A 250 19.61 4.11 -6.40
N GLY A 251 20.23 3.93 -5.23
CA GLY A 251 21.67 3.80 -5.08
C GLY A 251 22.36 5.15 -4.89
N THR A 252 23.29 5.21 -3.94
CA THR A 252 23.96 6.44 -3.51
C THR A 252 25.47 6.44 -3.72
N LEU A 253 26.06 5.25 -3.95
CA LEU A 253 27.50 5.07 -4.14
C LEU A 253 27.80 4.43 -5.51
N PRO A 254 28.69 5.02 -6.32
CA PRO A 254 29.07 4.46 -7.61
C PRO A 254 29.72 3.08 -7.49
N ASN A 255 29.31 2.17 -8.38
CA ASN A 255 29.83 0.82 -8.53
C ASN A 255 29.80 -0.02 -7.26
N ASN A 256 28.81 0.23 -6.40
CA ASN A 256 28.60 -0.48 -5.14
C ASN A 256 27.22 -1.15 -5.16
N ARG A 257 27.20 -2.48 -5.08
CA ARG A 257 25.97 -3.28 -5.16
C ARG A 257 25.18 -3.35 -3.86
N THR A 258 25.81 -3.07 -2.72
CA THR A 258 25.25 -3.29 -1.38
C THR A 258 24.77 -2.00 -0.73
N ALA A 259 25.30 -0.83 -1.13
CA ALA A 259 24.91 0.46 -0.59
C ALA A 259 23.40 0.73 -0.66
N ALA A 260 22.76 0.40 -1.78
CA ALA A 260 21.32 0.55 -1.93
C ALA A 260 20.51 -0.41 -1.05
N VAL A 261 21.08 -1.57 -0.66
CA VAL A 261 20.44 -2.50 0.28
C VAL A 261 20.41 -1.89 1.67
N THR A 262 21.51 -1.29 2.12
CA THR A 262 21.56 -0.52 3.38
C THR A 262 20.54 0.62 3.38
N ASP A 263 20.47 1.39 2.29
CA ASP A 263 19.50 2.48 2.15
C ASP A 263 18.06 1.96 2.20
N LEU A 264 17.78 0.84 1.53
CA LEU A 264 16.46 0.20 1.51
C LEU A 264 16.04 -0.32 2.90
N ILE A 265 16.95 -0.94 3.66
CA ILE A 265 16.69 -1.40 5.03
C ILE A 265 16.43 -0.21 5.97
N ASN A 266 17.19 0.88 5.82
CA ASN A 266 16.96 2.12 6.56
C ASN A 266 15.59 2.74 6.23
N MET A 267 15.19 2.74 4.96
CA MET A 267 13.85 3.15 4.54
C MET A 267 12.78 2.27 5.17
N ALA A 268 12.93 0.94 5.12
CA ALA A 268 11.99 0.00 5.72
C ALA A 268 11.85 0.19 7.24
N SER A 269 12.97 0.38 7.94
CA SER A 269 12.99 0.69 9.38
C SER A 269 12.27 1.99 9.70
N ALA A 270 12.55 3.06 8.95
CA ALA A 270 11.87 4.34 9.10
C ALA A 270 10.37 4.23 8.81
N LEU A 271 9.97 3.48 7.78
CA LEU A 271 8.56 3.24 7.46
C LEU A 271 7.85 2.49 8.56
N GLN A 272 8.43 1.41 9.08
CA GLN A 272 7.83 0.65 10.17
C GLN A 272 7.59 1.51 11.41
N ALA A 273 8.54 2.41 11.73
CA ALA A 273 8.41 3.35 12.84
C ALA A 273 7.38 4.47 12.59
N GLN A 274 7.27 4.97 11.36
CA GLN A 274 6.42 6.10 11.01
C GLN A 274 5.00 5.70 10.59
N TYR A 275 4.79 4.46 10.12
CA TYR A 275 3.53 4.01 9.56
C TYR A 275 2.32 4.25 10.47
N PRO A 276 2.36 3.98 11.79
CA PRO A 276 1.22 4.24 12.68
C PRO A 276 0.76 5.71 12.74
N TYR A 277 1.63 6.64 12.33
CA TYR A 277 1.36 8.08 12.34
C TYR A 277 0.95 8.63 10.97
N LEU A 278 0.94 7.79 9.92
CA LEU A 278 0.45 8.21 8.62
C LEU A 278 -1.07 8.42 8.66
N PRO A 279 -1.62 9.41 7.93
CA PRO A 279 -3.05 9.72 7.94
C PRO A 279 -3.94 8.52 7.64
N ASP A 280 -3.46 7.61 6.79
CA ASP A 280 -4.19 6.45 6.32
C ASP A 280 -3.74 5.13 6.99
N ALA A 281 -3.06 5.20 8.14
CA ALA A 281 -2.62 4.02 8.88
C ALA A 281 -3.80 3.21 9.47
N GLY A 282 -3.63 1.88 9.55
CA GLY A 282 -4.40 1.01 10.44
C GLY A 282 -5.81 0.59 10.02
N ASN A 283 -6.40 1.16 8.97
CA ASN A 283 -7.81 0.95 8.63
C ASN A 283 -8.05 0.20 7.31
N CYS A 284 -7.26 -0.83 6.94
CA CYS A 284 -7.29 -1.56 5.63
C CYS A 284 -8.62 -1.46 4.86
N MET A 285 -8.84 -0.33 4.20
CA MET A 285 -10.02 -0.03 3.40
C MET A 285 -11.37 -0.29 4.10
N GLN A 286 -11.50 -0.08 5.42
CA GLN A 286 -12.82 -0.12 6.07
C GLN A 286 -13.62 1.14 5.72
N THR A 287 -14.89 0.98 5.37
CA THR A 287 -15.83 2.10 5.25
C THR A 287 -15.74 2.91 6.52
N ARG A 288 -15.32 4.17 6.38
CA ARG A 288 -15.19 5.04 7.53
C ARG A 288 -16.57 5.62 7.76
N GLN A 289 -17.26 5.10 8.78
CA GLN A 289 -18.26 5.93 9.43
C GLN A 289 -17.47 7.13 9.94
N GLU A 290 -17.82 8.35 9.53
CA GLU A 290 -17.24 9.50 10.22
C GLU A 290 -17.64 9.34 11.68
N ALA A 291 -16.67 9.00 12.55
CA ALA A 291 -16.79 9.41 13.93
C ALA A 291 -17.06 10.91 13.82
N PRO A 292 -18.16 11.42 14.40
CA PRO A 292 -18.46 12.83 14.30
C PRO A 292 -17.19 13.53 14.79
N TYR A 293 -16.54 14.27 13.89
CA TYR A 293 -15.19 14.82 14.05
C TYR A 293 -15.21 15.81 15.23
N TRP A 294 -15.18 15.30 16.47
CA TRP A 294 -15.28 16.09 17.71
C TRP A 294 -13.97 16.20 18.46
N GLN A 295 -12.83 16.07 17.77
CA GLN A 295 -11.56 16.66 18.20
C GLN A 295 -10.78 16.97 16.90
N THR A 296 -10.81 18.13 16.25
CA THR A 296 -11.12 19.56 16.49
C THR A 296 -11.26 20.14 15.06
N GLU A 297 -12.18 21.02 14.64
CA GLU A 297 -12.88 22.14 15.25
C GLU A 297 -14.39 22.00 15.08
N VAL A 298 -15.08 21.60 16.15
CA VAL A 298 -16.46 22.02 16.33
C VAL A 298 -16.53 22.58 17.74
N ASN A 299 -16.91 23.86 17.87
CA ASN A 299 -17.34 24.36 19.17
C ASN A 299 -18.74 23.75 19.43
N PRO A 300 -18.92 22.98 20.51
CA PRO A 300 -20.22 22.38 20.87
C PRO A 300 -21.37 23.38 21.06
N ALA A 301 -21.11 24.68 21.01
CA ALA A 301 -22.12 25.70 21.25
C ALA A 301 -23.11 25.93 20.09
N ASP A 302 -22.73 25.71 18.82
CA ASP A 302 -23.56 26.14 17.68
C ASP A 302 -23.76 25.09 16.53
N GLY A 303 -23.09 23.92 16.53
CA GLY A 303 -23.39 22.83 15.57
C GLY A 303 -23.03 23.09 14.09
N ILE A 304 -22.18 24.09 13.82
CA ILE A 304 -21.81 24.55 12.47
C ILE A 304 -21.17 23.43 11.62
N THR A 305 -21.71 23.21 10.42
CA THR A 305 -21.25 22.22 9.45
C THR A 305 -20.81 22.89 8.13
N PHE A 306 -19.72 22.43 7.53
CA PHE A 306 -19.26 22.82 6.19
C PHE A 306 -18.91 21.56 5.38
N LEU A 307 -19.74 21.19 4.41
CA LEU A 307 -19.56 19.95 3.65
C LEU A 307 -19.60 20.21 2.16
N PRO A 308 -18.46 20.10 1.46
CA PRO A 308 -18.42 20.16 0.01
C PRO A 308 -18.86 18.82 -0.61
N TYR A 309 -19.78 18.86 -1.57
CA TYR A 309 -20.22 17.71 -2.36
C TYR A 309 -20.66 18.14 -3.78
N PRO A 310 -20.61 17.27 -4.81
CA PRO A 310 -20.02 15.94 -4.77
C PRO A 310 -18.51 16.03 -4.61
N ASN A 311 -17.92 14.99 -4.03
CA ASN A 311 -16.48 14.83 -3.91
C ASN A 311 -16.14 13.37 -4.33
N PRO A 312 -15.45 13.13 -5.46
CA PRO A 312 -14.77 14.10 -6.30
C PRO A 312 -15.70 14.95 -7.16
N ALA A 313 -15.34 16.22 -7.36
CA ALA A 313 -16.03 17.21 -8.18
C ALA A 313 -15.39 17.36 -9.58
N SER A 314 -16.11 18.01 -10.49
CA SER A 314 -15.58 18.37 -11.81
C SER A 314 -15.54 19.89 -11.99
N ASP A 315 -16.69 20.56 -11.99
CA ASP A 315 -16.81 21.99 -12.25
C ASP A 315 -17.55 22.77 -11.15
N VAL A 316 -18.34 22.07 -10.33
CA VAL A 316 -19.13 22.67 -9.24
C VAL A 316 -19.02 21.82 -7.99
N VAL A 317 -18.92 22.50 -6.85
CA VAL A 317 -19.07 21.94 -5.50
C VAL A 317 -20.19 22.68 -4.81
N TYR A 318 -21.16 21.95 -4.29
CA TYR A 318 -22.15 22.43 -3.35
C TYR A 318 -21.56 22.38 -1.95
N LEU A 319 -21.56 23.51 -1.26
CA LEU A 319 -21.17 23.60 0.14
C LEU A 319 -22.44 23.61 0.98
N HIS A 320 -22.70 22.52 1.69
CA HIS A 320 -23.71 22.52 2.74
C HIS A 320 -23.14 23.26 3.95
N THR A 321 -23.82 24.31 4.36
CA THR A 321 -23.38 25.20 5.43
C THR A 321 -24.48 25.25 6.50
N GLY A 322 -24.12 25.08 7.78
CA GLY A 322 -24.99 25.49 8.90
C GLY A 322 -25.09 24.54 10.08
N PRO A 323 -25.83 24.94 11.13
CA PRO A 323 -26.47 26.26 11.30
C PRO A 323 -25.49 27.36 11.77
N PHE A 324 -25.60 28.59 11.24
CA PHE A 324 -24.81 29.75 11.69
C PHE A 324 -25.66 30.86 12.32
N LYS A 325 -25.02 31.62 13.22
CA LYS A 325 -25.33 33.05 13.42
C LYS A 325 -24.81 33.83 12.20
N GLN A 326 -25.53 34.85 11.74
CA GLN A 326 -25.19 35.64 10.56
C GLN A 326 -23.68 35.95 10.49
N SER A 327 -23.01 35.49 9.43
CA SER A 327 -21.56 35.63 9.26
C SER A 327 -21.17 35.84 7.81
N ASP A 328 -20.08 36.57 7.61
CA ASP A 328 -19.37 36.62 6.35
C ASP A 328 -18.27 35.56 6.37
N VAL A 329 -18.19 34.76 5.31
CA VAL A 329 -17.25 33.65 5.19
C VAL A 329 -16.33 33.88 4.01
N SER A 330 -15.02 33.91 4.28
CA SER A 330 -14.00 33.81 3.24
C SER A 330 -13.68 32.34 3.02
N LEU A 331 -13.85 31.85 1.80
CA LEU A 331 -13.48 30.52 1.36
C LEU A 331 -12.21 30.59 0.52
N ASN A 332 -11.22 29.77 0.83
CA ASN A 332 -9.96 29.69 0.13
C ASN A 332 -9.79 28.28 -0.42
N LEU A 333 -9.70 28.17 -1.75
CA LEU A 333 -9.25 26.95 -2.40
C LEU A 333 -7.73 27.01 -2.56
N SER A 334 -7.05 25.95 -2.14
CA SER A 334 -5.60 25.80 -2.31
C SER A 334 -5.27 24.43 -2.88
N ASP A 335 -4.13 24.31 -3.57
CA ASP A 335 -3.58 23.00 -3.95
C ASP A 335 -2.88 22.32 -2.76
N MET A 336 -2.40 21.09 -2.96
CA MET A 336 -1.70 20.33 -1.92
C MET A 336 -0.38 20.96 -1.47
N ASN A 337 0.21 21.85 -2.28
CA ASN A 337 1.41 22.60 -1.92
C ASN A 337 1.07 23.85 -1.08
N GLY A 338 -0.20 24.05 -0.73
CA GLY A 338 -0.69 25.20 0.03
C GLY A 338 -0.76 26.48 -0.80
N LYS A 339 -0.59 26.41 -2.12
CA LYS A 339 -0.74 27.58 -2.99
C LYS A 339 -2.22 27.91 -3.10
N LEU A 340 -2.57 29.14 -2.71
CA LEU A 340 -3.92 29.69 -2.89
C LEU A 340 -4.24 29.79 -4.39
N ILE A 341 -5.39 29.24 -4.78
CA ILE A 341 -5.89 29.22 -6.15
C ILE A 341 -6.99 30.26 -6.33
N GLU A 342 -7.99 30.22 -5.46
CA GLU A 342 -9.19 31.06 -5.57
C GLU A 342 -9.70 31.40 -4.18
N THR A 343 -10.30 32.58 -4.04
CA THR A 343 -10.99 33.00 -2.82
C THR A 343 -12.41 33.44 -3.16
N TRP A 344 -13.40 32.88 -2.46
CA TRP A 344 -14.79 33.34 -2.52
C TRP A 344 -15.19 34.03 -1.23
N PHE A 345 -16.00 35.08 -1.35
CA PHE A 345 -16.60 35.77 -0.21
C PHE A 345 -18.10 35.49 -0.21
N LEU A 346 -18.57 34.86 0.85
CA LEU A 346 -19.97 34.54 1.07
C LEU A 346 -20.47 35.45 2.18
N ALA A 347 -21.28 36.45 1.82
CA ALA A 347 -21.81 37.41 2.78
C ALA A 347 -23.13 36.92 3.39
N ASP A 348 -23.39 37.35 4.63
CA ASP A 348 -24.69 37.19 5.30
C ASP A 348 -25.21 35.74 5.40
N LEU A 349 -24.31 34.75 5.50
CA LEU A 349 -24.72 33.36 5.69
C LEU A 349 -25.48 33.21 7.00
N ASN A 350 -26.72 32.73 6.90
CA ASN A 350 -27.64 32.61 8.01
C ASN A 350 -28.35 31.26 7.94
N SER A 351 -28.60 30.62 9.09
CA SER A 351 -29.25 29.30 9.16
C SER A 351 -28.51 28.21 8.35
N GLU A 352 -29.22 27.15 7.95
CA GLU A 352 -28.70 26.05 7.12
C GLU A 352 -28.97 26.37 5.65
N GLN A 353 -27.93 26.35 4.82
CA GLN A 353 -27.97 26.75 3.41
C GLN A 353 -27.03 25.88 2.57
N ILE A 354 -27.43 25.61 1.33
CA ILE A 354 -26.59 24.96 0.32
C ILE A 354 -26.13 26.02 -0.67
N ILE A 355 -24.81 26.14 -0.83
CA ILE A 355 -24.18 27.17 -1.65
C ILE A 355 -23.49 26.50 -2.82
N SER A 356 -23.81 26.92 -4.05
CA SER A 356 -23.10 26.43 -5.23
C SER A 356 -21.83 27.23 -5.47
N ILE A 357 -20.69 26.55 -5.50
CA ILE A 357 -19.37 27.10 -5.78
C ILE A 357 -18.90 26.53 -7.11
N ARG A 358 -18.79 27.39 -8.12
CA ARG A 358 -18.16 27.00 -9.38
C ARG A 358 -16.64 27.02 -9.21
N LEU A 359 -16.02 25.88 -9.47
CA LEU A 359 -14.57 25.74 -9.41
C LEU A 359 -13.93 26.37 -10.66
N PRO A 360 -12.71 26.93 -10.54
CA PRO A 360 -11.94 27.33 -11.71
C PRO A 360 -11.56 26.09 -12.55
N ALA A 361 -10.97 26.29 -13.72
CA ALA A 361 -10.42 25.17 -14.51
C ALA A 361 -9.22 24.56 -13.76
N LEU A 362 -9.49 23.51 -13.00
CA LEU A 362 -8.51 22.78 -12.20
C LEU A 362 -8.05 21.53 -12.96
N THR A 363 -6.80 21.13 -12.73
CA THR A 363 -6.32 19.81 -13.13
C THR A 363 -6.88 18.75 -12.20
N ALA A 364 -6.96 17.50 -12.66
CA ALA A 364 -7.29 16.38 -11.78
C ALA A 364 -6.27 16.31 -10.62
N GLY A 365 -6.75 16.14 -9.40
CA GLY A 365 -5.90 16.19 -8.20
C GLY A 365 -6.66 16.50 -6.92
N ILE A 366 -5.92 16.63 -5.83
CA ILE A 366 -6.48 16.97 -4.52
C ILE A 366 -6.25 18.46 -4.22
N TYR A 367 -7.28 19.07 -3.65
CA TYR A 367 -7.32 20.47 -3.26
C TYR A 367 -7.89 20.59 -1.85
N VAL A 368 -7.58 21.71 -1.20
CA VAL A 368 -8.04 22.03 0.14
C VAL A 368 -8.94 23.25 0.05
N LEU A 369 -10.21 23.08 0.41
CA LEU A 369 -11.14 24.17 0.65
C LEU A 369 -11.11 24.50 2.14
N SER A 370 -10.66 25.70 2.47
CA SER A 370 -10.65 26.21 3.83
C SER A 370 -11.48 27.47 3.94
N GLY A 371 -11.89 27.84 5.15
CA GLY A 371 -12.55 29.11 5.35
C GLY A 371 -12.66 29.49 6.81
N GLN A 372 -13.11 30.71 7.07
CA GLN A 372 -13.36 31.19 8.42
C GLN A 372 -14.77 31.80 8.53
N ALA A 373 -15.51 31.44 9.56
CA ALA A 373 -16.85 31.94 9.86
C ALA A 373 -17.02 32.12 11.37
N ASN A 374 -17.50 33.27 11.84
CA ASN A 374 -17.73 33.54 13.29
C ASN A 374 -16.53 33.21 14.21
N GLY A 375 -15.30 33.38 13.72
CA GLY A 375 -14.07 33.04 14.46
C GLY A 375 -13.66 31.57 14.42
N PHE A 376 -14.38 30.73 13.67
CA PHE A 376 -14.08 29.31 13.44
C PHE A 376 -13.42 29.11 12.10
N THR A 377 -12.37 28.30 12.04
CA THR A 377 -11.79 27.83 10.78
C THR A 377 -12.42 26.50 10.40
N PHE A 378 -12.45 26.20 9.11
CA PHE A 378 -12.72 24.85 8.62
C PHE A 378 -11.78 24.52 7.47
N VAL A 379 -11.51 23.23 7.30
CA VAL A 379 -10.63 22.70 6.26
C VAL A 379 -11.24 21.42 5.72
N LYS A 380 -11.42 21.32 4.40
CA LYS A 380 -12.04 20.19 3.71
C LYS A 380 -11.24 19.81 2.47
N LYS A 381 -10.96 18.52 2.32
CA LYS A 381 -10.36 17.93 1.12
C LYS A 381 -11.39 17.90 0.00
N ILE A 382 -11.03 18.37 -1.19
CA ILE A 382 -11.81 18.25 -2.43
C ILE A 382 -10.94 17.54 -3.46
N VAL A 383 -11.46 16.51 -4.09
CA VAL A 383 -10.81 15.79 -5.19
C VAL A 383 -11.43 16.26 -6.50
N ILE A 384 -10.61 16.58 -7.50
CA ILE A 384 -11.03 16.99 -8.85
C ILE A 384 -10.73 15.85 -9.83
N LYS A 385 -11.70 15.53 -10.68
CA LYS A 385 -11.58 14.50 -11.73
C LYS A 385 -11.03 15.05 -13.04
#